data_AF-A0A1Q3QZN9-F1
#
_entry.id   AF-A0A1Q3QZN9-F1
#
_cell.length_a   1.000
_cell.length_b   1.000
_cell.length_c   1.000
_cell.angle_alpha   90.00
_cell.angle_beta   90.00
_cell.angle_gamma   90.00
#
_symmetry.space_group_name_H-M   'P 1'
#
loop_
_entity.id
_entity.type
_entity.pdbx_description
1 polymer ?
#
loop_
_entity_poly.entity_id
_entity_poly.type
_entity_poly.pdbx_seq_one_letter_code
_entity_poly.pdbx_strand_id
1 'polypeptide(L)'
;MAKASGFAVSLSKDRMDTFLECVAEERAFAEPVADFQHSRTTPLVCFVVNAGKLTHIGLGRRGVRAGTGLSRLNIDKVEELAEPLSVRKLLNRLPKRNAASVRKRFQSGGLLTEKGFSAVVETIRQLAPQASALLDRFSETRTARIRRLPDKARENLAQQKEAVLTALSIAGLSRDLVQEWTPADETPVSFLDGLPSVRLREDPMVVNDLQNLPGFEVVKTYPYGAAVFESEATSERLTVILANRLPLEEQTGTDLIYFNETYQSFVMVQYKAMEREDRRDGPAEAVYRLPNAQLKEEIDRMDTVLSALKACAPNTGIGGFRLTENPFFLKLCSRLVFNPDDVGLVPGMYLPLDYWKLLESDPGIQGPKGGLRITYDNAQRHFDNTAFTTVVSKAWVGTTPSQSQVLQDVIRATLETGKAVAIAIKPKKSTEPRDDDQEVEEEVLNE
;
A
#
# COMPACT_ATOMS: atom_id res chain seq x y z
N MET A 1 26.38 -6.31 -1.87
CA MET A 1 25.22 -6.40 -2.77
C MET A 1 25.45 -7.52 -3.78
N ALA A 2 24.54 -8.47 -3.90
CA ALA A 2 24.61 -9.46 -4.99
C ALA A 2 24.44 -8.73 -6.34
N LYS A 3 25.34 -8.98 -7.30
CA LYS A 3 25.29 -8.36 -8.62
C LYS A 3 24.06 -8.87 -9.38
N ALA A 4 23.20 -7.96 -9.83
CA ALA A 4 22.06 -8.29 -10.68
C ALA A 4 22.53 -9.06 -11.93
N SER A 5 21.80 -10.11 -12.30
CA SER A 5 22.19 -11.03 -13.37
C SER A 5 21.02 -11.27 -14.32
N GLY A 6 21.32 -11.49 -15.61
CA GLY A 6 20.32 -11.83 -16.61
C GLY A 6 20.33 -13.32 -16.94
N PHE A 7 19.19 -13.85 -17.36
CA PHE A 7 19.03 -15.23 -17.82
C PHE A 7 18.29 -15.23 -19.17
N ALA A 8 18.87 -15.88 -20.17
CA ALA A 8 18.17 -16.11 -21.44
C ALA A 8 17.31 -17.37 -21.31
N VAL A 9 16.01 -17.23 -21.52
CA VAL A 9 15.03 -18.32 -21.44
C VAL A 9 14.67 -18.74 -22.85
N SER A 10 15.06 -19.95 -23.25
CA SER A 10 14.68 -20.55 -24.51
C SER A 10 13.65 -21.63 -24.22
N LEU A 11 12.41 -21.41 -24.64
CA LEU A 11 11.30 -22.33 -24.43
C LEU A 11 11.01 -23.12 -25.71
N SER A 12 10.60 -24.38 -25.55
CA SER A 12 9.99 -25.14 -26.65
C SER A 12 8.60 -24.57 -26.97
N LYS A 13 8.02 -24.98 -28.10
CA LYS A 13 6.68 -24.52 -28.50
C LYS A 13 5.62 -24.83 -27.44
N ASP A 14 5.57 -26.07 -26.97
CA ASP A 14 4.65 -26.53 -25.93
C ASP A 14 4.79 -25.74 -24.62
N ARG A 15 6.02 -25.48 -24.19
CA ARG A 15 6.30 -24.68 -22.98
C ARG A 15 5.99 -23.21 -23.14
N MET A 16 6.09 -22.67 -24.36
CA MET A 16 5.67 -21.31 -24.66
C MET A 16 4.17 -21.15 -24.51
N ASP A 17 3.37 -22.12 -24.95
CA ASP A 17 1.91 -22.06 -24.81
C ASP A 17 1.52 -22.05 -23.32
N THR A 18 2.13 -22.91 -22.49
CA THR A 18 1.96 -22.87 -21.03
C THR A 18 2.42 -21.55 -20.41
N PHE A 19 3.51 -20.97 -20.91
CA PHE A 19 4.00 -19.68 -20.43
C PHE A 19 2.99 -18.57 -20.71
N LEU A 20 2.43 -18.52 -21.92
CA LEU A 20 1.43 -17.52 -22.31
C LEU A 20 0.14 -17.67 -21.49
N GLU A 21 -0.30 -18.89 -21.20
CA GLU A 21 -1.43 -19.14 -20.28
C GLU A 21 -1.14 -18.59 -18.88
N CYS A 22 0.05 -18.85 -18.33
CA CYS A 22 0.44 -18.32 -17.02
C CYS A 22 0.47 -16.78 -17.01
N VAL A 23 0.98 -16.16 -18.08
CA VAL A 23 1.03 -14.70 -18.22
C VAL A 23 -0.38 -14.11 -18.29
N ALA A 24 -1.29 -14.71 -19.07
CA ALA A 24 -2.67 -14.24 -19.20
C ALA A 24 -3.45 -14.31 -17.87
N GLU A 25 -3.11 -15.27 -17.02
CA GLU A 25 -3.72 -15.43 -15.69
C GLU A 25 -2.92 -14.76 -14.56
N GLU A 26 -1.89 -13.98 -14.88
CA GLU A 26 -0.98 -13.33 -13.92
C GLU A 26 -0.34 -14.30 -12.91
N ARG A 27 -0.17 -15.57 -13.29
CA ARG A 27 0.44 -16.62 -12.48
C ARG A 27 1.94 -16.72 -12.75
N ALA A 28 2.70 -17.10 -11.72
CA ALA A 28 4.13 -17.36 -11.87
C ALA A 28 4.37 -18.60 -12.74
N PHE A 29 5.16 -18.44 -13.80
CA PHE A 29 5.58 -19.55 -14.65
C PHE A 29 6.82 -20.24 -14.07
N ALA A 30 6.86 -21.57 -14.14
CA ALA A 30 8.01 -22.34 -13.66
C ALA A 30 8.57 -23.24 -14.76
N GLU A 31 9.86 -23.10 -15.03
CA GLU A 31 10.58 -23.87 -16.04
C GLU A 31 11.75 -24.67 -15.43
N PRO A 32 11.86 -25.98 -15.69
CA PRO A 32 13.08 -26.71 -15.40
C PRO A 32 14.18 -26.31 -16.38
N VAL A 33 15.26 -25.70 -15.87
CA VAL A 33 16.43 -25.31 -16.68
C VAL A 33 17.69 -26.01 -16.20
N ALA A 34 18.71 -26.06 -17.05
CA ALA A 34 20.04 -26.56 -16.68
C ALA A 34 20.53 -25.89 -15.39
N ASP A 35 21.08 -26.68 -14.46
CA ASP A 35 21.51 -26.15 -13.16
C ASP A 35 22.49 -24.99 -13.32
N PHE A 36 22.27 -23.93 -12.53
CA PHE A 36 23.05 -22.71 -12.60
C PHE A 36 23.23 -22.15 -11.20
N GLN A 37 24.39 -21.55 -10.93
CA GLN A 37 24.65 -20.92 -9.64
C GLN A 37 24.16 -19.48 -9.64
N HIS A 38 23.10 -19.24 -8.89
CA HIS A 38 22.62 -17.92 -8.53
C HIS A 38 21.97 -17.96 -7.14
N SER A 39 21.93 -16.81 -6.46
CA SER A 39 21.22 -16.68 -5.20
C SER A 39 19.73 -16.89 -5.42
N ARG A 40 19.06 -17.55 -4.46
CA ARG A 40 17.61 -17.77 -4.49
C ARG A 40 16.80 -16.52 -4.12
N THR A 41 17.45 -15.57 -3.45
CA THR A 41 16.83 -14.32 -2.98
C THR A 41 17.16 -13.11 -3.86
N THR A 42 18.06 -13.27 -4.83
CA THR A 42 18.43 -12.20 -5.77
C THR A 42 17.61 -12.33 -7.05
N PRO A 43 16.95 -11.26 -7.51
CA PRO A 43 16.17 -11.29 -8.74
C PRO A 43 17.07 -11.39 -9.97
N LEU A 44 16.55 -12.10 -10.97
CA LEU A 44 17.12 -12.25 -12.31
C LEU A 44 16.24 -11.51 -13.31
N VAL A 45 16.82 -10.98 -14.38
CA VAL A 45 16.03 -10.56 -15.54
C VAL A 45 15.98 -11.71 -16.54
N CYS A 46 14.79 -12.19 -16.83
CA CYS A 46 14.54 -13.28 -17.77
C CYS A 46 14.18 -12.72 -19.14
N PHE A 47 15.01 -13.01 -20.14
CA PHE A 47 14.78 -12.66 -21.54
C PHE A 47 14.15 -13.87 -22.25
N VAL A 48 12.85 -13.83 -22.54
CA VAL A 48 12.13 -14.96 -23.12
C VAL A 48 12.24 -14.92 -24.65
N VAL A 49 12.91 -15.91 -25.20
CA VAL A 49 13.21 -16.02 -26.63
C VAL A 49 12.35 -17.12 -27.24
N ASN A 50 11.56 -16.77 -28.25
CA ASN A 50 10.80 -17.69 -29.08
C ASN A 50 11.19 -17.53 -30.56
N ALA A 51 11.44 -18.64 -31.25
CA ALA A 51 11.72 -18.66 -32.70
C ALA A 51 12.76 -17.60 -33.16
N GLY A 52 13.80 -17.35 -32.33
CA GLY A 52 14.84 -16.37 -32.62
C GLY A 52 14.43 -14.89 -32.45
N LYS A 53 13.31 -14.63 -31.79
CA LYS A 53 12.84 -13.30 -31.37
C LYS A 53 12.71 -13.26 -29.85
N LEU A 54 13.13 -12.16 -29.24
CA LEU A 54 12.82 -11.82 -27.87
C LEU A 54 11.37 -11.30 -27.85
N THR A 55 10.50 -11.95 -27.09
CA THR A 55 9.06 -11.62 -27.04
C THR A 55 8.66 -11.03 -25.70
N HIS A 56 9.22 -11.51 -24.60
CA HIS A 56 8.86 -11.07 -23.26
C HIS A 56 10.09 -10.84 -22.39
N ILE A 57 9.92 -9.99 -21.37
CA ILE A 57 10.88 -9.76 -20.31
C ILE A 57 10.16 -9.99 -18.98
N GLY A 58 10.74 -10.77 -18.08
CA GLY A 58 10.15 -11.04 -16.76
C GLY A 58 11.19 -10.99 -15.66
N LEU A 59 10.71 -10.94 -14.41
CA LEU A 59 11.54 -11.12 -13.23
C LEU A 59 11.62 -12.60 -12.88
N GLY A 60 12.84 -13.08 -12.67
CA GLY A 60 13.13 -14.47 -12.42
C GLY A 60 13.71 -14.70 -11.04
N ARG A 61 13.44 -15.86 -10.45
CA ARG A 61 14.13 -16.34 -9.23
C ARG A 61 14.52 -17.80 -9.41
N ARG A 62 15.68 -18.15 -8.87
CA ARG A 62 16.11 -19.55 -8.80
C ARG A 62 15.32 -20.27 -7.71
N GLY A 63 14.55 -21.27 -8.10
CA GLY A 63 13.82 -22.18 -7.23
C GLY A 63 14.68 -23.33 -6.71
N VAL A 64 14.02 -24.30 -6.09
CA VAL A 64 14.64 -25.58 -5.69
C VAL A 64 15.03 -26.42 -6.92
N ARG A 65 15.85 -27.46 -6.70
CA ARG A 65 16.16 -28.42 -7.76
C ARG A 65 14.88 -29.03 -8.34
N ALA A 66 14.84 -29.15 -9.66
CA ALA A 66 13.73 -29.75 -10.41
C ALA A 66 14.04 -31.18 -10.89
N GLY A 67 15.20 -31.72 -10.49
CA GLY A 67 15.73 -33.02 -10.91
C GLY A 67 17.25 -33.05 -10.88
N THR A 68 17.85 -34.16 -11.29
CA THR A 68 19.31 -34.29 -11.40
C THR A 68 19.85 -33.33 -12.47
N GLY A 69 20.71 -32.39 -12.07
CA GLY A 69 21.30 -31.41 -12.98
C GLY A 69 20.35 -30.30 -13.45
N LEU A 70 19.16 -30.17 -12.85
CA LEU A 70 18.17 -29.17 -13.19
C LEU A 70 17.81 -28.28 -11.98
N SER A 71 17.69 -26.98 -12.23
CA SER A 71 17.15 -26.00 -11.30
C SER A 71 15.80 -25.49 -11.82
N ARG A 72 14.84 -25.28 -10.93
CA ARG A 72 13.59 -24.59 -11.29
C ARG A 72 13.88 -23.11 -11.46
N LEU A 73 13.49 -22.53 -12.59
CA LEU A 73 13.45 -21.08 -12.82
C LEU A 73 11.99 -20.64 -12.70
N ASN A 74 11.69 -19.84 -11.70
CA ASN A 74 10.38 -19.21 -11.57
C ASN A 74 10.44 -17.83 -12.21
N ILE A 75 9.46 -17.49 -13.05
CA ILE A 75 9.34 -16.21 -13.73
C ILE A 75 8.00 -15.60 -13.31
N ASP A 76 8.05 -14.37 -12.80
CA ASP A 76 6.93 -13.54 -12.41
C ASP A 76 7.05 -12.15 -13.07
N LYS A 77 6.00 -11.32 -12.92
CA LYS A 77 5.96 -9.93 -13.43
C LYS A 77 6.46 -9.82 -14.88
N VAL A 78 5.80 -10.57 -15.77
CA VAL A 78 6.16 -10.66 -17.18
C VAL A 78 5.54 -9.50 -17.96
N GLU A 79 6.34 -8.86 -18.80
CA GLU A 79 5.92 -7.85 -19.75
C GLU A 79 6.14 -8.35 -21.17
N GLU A 80 5.10 -8.29 -22.00
CA GLU A 80 5.19 -8.54 -23.43
C GLU A 80 5.77 -7.32 -24.15
N LEU A 81 6.73 -7.56 -25.05
CA LEU A 81 7.26 -6.52 -25.90
C LEU A 81 6.24 -6.18 -27.00
N ALA A 82 5.84 -4.91 -27.06
CA ALA A 82 4.93 -4.40 -28.09
C ALA A 82 5.35 -4.80 -29.53
N GLU A 83 6.67 -4.87 -29.78
CA GLU A 83 7.21 -5.48 -30.99
C GLU A 83 8.29 -6.52 -30.63
N PRO A 84 8.12 -7.81 -31.02
CA PRO A 84 9.13 -8.83 -30.80
C PRO A 84 10.48 -8.48 -31.45
N LEU A 85 11.53 -8.41 -30.64
CA LEU A 85 12.85 -7.99 -31.08
C LEU A 85 13.64 -9.17 -31.65
N SER A 86 14.05 -9.07 -32.93
CA SER A 86 14.92 -10.08 -33.53
C SER A 86 16.23 -10.24 -32.77
N VAL A 87 16.54 -11.47 -32.31
CA VAL A 87 17.80 -11.76 -31.62
C VAL A 87 18.99 -11.45 -32.52
N ARG A 88 18.87 -11.65 -33.84
CA ARG A 88 19.92 -11.26 -34.80
C ARG A 88 20.17 -9.75 -34.78
N LYS A 89 19.10 -8.94 -34.77
CA LYS A 89 19.19 -7.46 -34.72
C LYS A 89 19.85 -7.00 -33.42
N LEU A 90 19.47 -7.61 -32.29
CA LEU A 90 20.08 -7.36 -30.98
C LEU A 90 21.58 -7.71 -30.99
N LEU A 91 21.94 -8.91 -31.45
CA LEU A 91 23.33 -9.37 -31.48
C LEU A 91 24.25 -8.51 -32.37
N ASN A 92 23.71 -7.94 -33.46
CA ASN A 92 24.46 -7.06 -34.35
C ASN A 92 24.79 -5.69 -33.74
N ARG A 93 24.03 -5.26 -32.74
CA ARG A 93 24.24 -3.99 -32.02
C ARG A 93 25.09 -4.16 -30.75
N LEU A 94 25.25 -5.39 -30.26
CA LEU A 94 26.10 -5.66 -29.11
C LEU A 94 27.58 -5.36 -29.40
N PRO A 95 28.36 -4.93 -28.40
CA PRO A 95 29.82 -4.88 -28.50
C PRO A 95 30.39 -6.25 -28.90
N LYS A 96 31.31 -6.28 -29.87
CA LYS A 96 31.90 -7.52 -30.42
C LYS A 96 32.42 -8.49 -29.35
N ARG A 97 33.01 -7.94 -28.28
CA ARG A 97 33.57 -8.70 -27.14
C ARG A 97 32.51 -9.48 -26.33
N ASN A 98 31.24 -9.09 -26.41
CA ASN A 98 30.13 -9.72 -25.67
C ASN A 98 29.28 -10.63 -26.57
N ALA A 99 29.21 -10.35 -27.88
CA ALA A 99 28.26 -10.93 -28.83
C ALA A 99 28.28 -12.46 -28.88
N ALA A 100 29.45 -13.10 -28.87
CA ALA A 100 29.56 -14.56 -28.94
C ALA A 100 28.96 -15.25 -27.70
N SER A 101 29.26 -14.73 -26.51
CA SER A 101 28.75 -15.27 -25.23
C SER A 101 27.24 -15.12 -25.10
N VAL A 102 26.70 -13.95 -25.49
CA VAL A 102 25.26 -13.67 -25.46
C VAL A 102 24.54 -14.54 -26.49
N ARG A 103 25.07 -14.65 -27.72
CA ARG A 103 24.51 -15.50 -28.78
C ARG A 103 24.31 -16.93 -28.30
N LYS A 104 25.33 -17.53 -27.67
CA LYS A 104 25.24 -18.89 -27.14
C LYS A 104 24.07 -19.03 -26.16
N ARG A 105 23.95 -18.09 -25.21
CA ARG A 105 22.88 -18.12 -24.18
C ARG A 105 21.49 -17.88 -24.76
N PHE A 106 21.33 -16.98 -25.72
CA PHE A 106 20.05 -16.75 -26.38
C PHE A 106 19.60 -17.93 -27.26
N GLN A 107 20.53 -18.83 -27.63
CA GLN A 107 20.22 -20.05 -28.38
C GLN A 107 19.94 -21.26 -27.47
N SER A 108 20.75 -21.46 -26.42
CA SER A 108 20.68 -22.65 -25.57
C SER A 108 20.00 -22.44 -24.22
N GLY A 109 19.63 -21.20 -23.92
CA GLY A 109 19.29 -20.76 -22.56
C GLY A 109 20.51 -20.65 -21.63
N GLY A 110 20.30 -19.95 -20.51
CA GLY A 110 21.25 -19.90 -19.39
C GLY A 110 21.61 -18.49 -18.91
N LEU A 111 22.40 -18.45 -17.83
CA LEU A 111 22.85 -17.21 -17.21
C LEU A 111 23.78 -16.43 -18.14
N LEU A 112 23.53 -15.11 -18.22
CA LEU A 112 24.40 -14.14 -18.89
C LEU A 112 25.56 -13.76 -17.96
N THR A 113 26.71 -13.45 -18.56
CA THR A 113 27.81 -12.81 -17.80
C THR A 113 27.40 -11.39 -17.42
N GLU A 114 27.99 -10.83 -16.35
CA GLU A 114 27.70 -9.45 -15.92
C GLU A 114 27.84 -8.45 -17.07
N LYS A 115 28.97 -8.47 -17.78
CA LYS A 115 29.20 -7.60 -18.94
C LYS A 115 28.22 -7.90 -20.08
N GLY A 116 27.86 -9.16 -20.30
CA GLY A 116 26.90 -9.57 -21.33
C GLY A 116 25.50 -9.06 -21.02
N PHE A 117 25.07 -9.17 -19.76
CA PHE A 117 23.79 -8.66 -19.27
C PHE A 117 23.69 -7.15 -19.44
N SER A 118 24.66 -6.37 -18.95
CA SER A 118 24.67 -4.91 -19.12
C SER A 118 24.59 -4.49 -20.59
N ALA A 119 25.35 -5.17 -21.47
CA ALA A 119 25.31 -4.88 -22.89
C ALA A 119 23.95 -5.20 -23.55
N VAL A 120 23.29 -6.27 -23.11
CA VAL A 120 21.94 -6.65 -23.58
C VAL A 120 20.91 -5.62 -23.14
N VAL A 121 20.90 -5.24 -21.86
CA VAL A 121 19.99 -4.22 -21.32
C VAL A 121 20.11 -2.93 -22.11
N GLU A 122 21.33 -2.43 -22.30
CA GLU A 122 21.56 -1.16 -23.01
C GLU A 122 21.16 -1.24 -24.50
N THR A 123 21.40 -2.37 -25.14
CA THR A 123 21.00 -2.58 -26.55
C THR A 123 19.49 -2.65 -26.70
N ILE A 124 18.78 -3.29 -25.76
CA ILE A 124 17.31 -3.36 -25.80
C ILE A 124 16.71 -1.96 -25.63
N ARG A 125 17.21 -1.14 -24.69
CA ARG A 125 16.74 0.25 -24.52
C ARG A 125 16.87 1.09 -25.80
N GLN A 126 17.94 0.88 -26.57
CA GLN A 126 18.15 1.58 -27.84
C GLN A 126 17.22 1.09 -28.96
N LEU A 127 16.90 -0.20 -28.98
CA LEU A 127 16.14 -0.83 -30.06
C LEU A 127 14.64 -0.86 -29.82
N ALA A 128 14.22 -0.85 -28.57
CA ALA A 128 12.86 -0.78 -28.11
C ALA A 128 12.81 0.14 -26.88
N PRO A 129 12.78 1.48 -27.08
CA PRO A 129 12.67 2.44 -25.98
C PRO A 129 11.42 2.24 -25.13
N GLN A 130 10.35 1.72 -25.75
CA GLN A 130 9.11 1.31 -25.08
C GLN A 130 9.23 -0.02 -24.32
N ALA A 131 10.34 -0.76 -24.45
CA ALA A 131 10.56 -2.00 -23.72
C ALA A 131 10.99 -1.72 -22.27
N SER A 132 10.00 -1.84 -21.38
CA SER A 132 10.05 -2.14 -19.95
C SER A 132 10.81 -1.22 -18.99
N ALA A 133 10.03 -0.59 -18.11
CA ALA A 133 10.48 -0.02 -16.83
C ALA A 133 11.24 -1.02 -15.93
N LEU A 134 11.09 -2.34 -16.15
CA LEU A 134 11.86 -3.37 -15.43
C LEU A 134 13.35 -3.30 -15.77
N LEU A 135 13.71 -2.95 -17.00
CA LEU A 135 15.11 -2.85 -17.43
C LEU A 135 15.80 -1.60 -16.88
N ASP A 136 15.06 -0.52 -16.64
CA ASP A 136 15.62 0.72 -16.09
C ASP A 136 16.25 0.51 -14.70
N ARG A 137 15.71 -0.43 -13.91
CA ARG A 137 16.26 -0.84 -12.60
C ARG A 137 17.67 -1.44 -12.68
N PHE A 138 18.04 -1.94 -13.85
CA PHE A 138 19.33 -2.59 -14.11
C PHE A 138 20.22 -1.79 -15.07
N SER A 139 19.80 -0.57 -15.44
CA SER A 139 20.54 0.29 -16.34
C SER A 139 21.86 0.79 -15.73
N GLU A 140 22.87 0.99 -16.58
CA GLU A 140 24.11 1.67 -16.19
C GLU A 140 23.82 3.12 -15.74
N THR A 141 22.80 3.76 -16.31
CA THR A 141 22.32 5.09 -15.92
C THR A 141 21.90 5.15 -14.46
N ARG A 142 21.06 4.21 -13.98
CA ARG A 142 20.66 4.11 -12.58
C ARG A 142 21.85 3.82 -11.66
N THR A 143 22.72 2.90 -12.08
CA THR A 143 23.93 2.54 -11.31
C THR A 143 24.85 3.75 -11.14
N ALA A 144 25.01 4.55 -12.19
CA ALA A 144 25.78 5.79 -12.16
C ALA A 144 25.12 6.83 -11.25
N ARG A 145 23.79 6.98 -11.26
CA ARG A 145 23.06 7.87 -10.34
C ARG A 145 23.30 7.50 -8.88
N ILE A 146 23.17 6.21 -8.51
CA ILE A 146 23.41 5.75 -7.14
C ILE A 146 24.86 6.02 -6.70
N ARG A 147 25.83 5.84 -7.60
CA ARG A 147 27.26 6.13 -7.32
C ARG A 147 27.57 7.61 -7.15
N ARG A 148 26.78 8.50 -7.77
CA ARG A 148 26.92 9.95 -7.62
C ARG A 148 26.38 10.48 -6.29
N LEU A 149 25.58 9.68 -5.56
CA LEU A 149 25.08 10.07 -4.25
C LEU A 149 26.24 10.15 -3.24
N PRO A 150 26.31 11.20 -2.42
CA PRO A 150 27.26 11.30 -1.31
C PRO A 150 27.18 10.07 -0.40
N ASP A 151 28.32 9.61 0.15
CA ASP A 151 28.36 8.40 0.97
C ASP A 151 27.41 8.48 2.18
N LYS A 152 27.35 9.64 2.85
CA LYS A 152 26.40 9.90 3.95
C LYS A 152 24.93 9.81 3.51
N ALA A 153 24.59 10.28 2.32
CA ALA A 153 23.23 10.14 1.79
C ALA A 153 22.91 8.67 1.48
N ARG A 154 23.89 7.91 0.99
CA ARG A 154 23.73 6.48 0.69
C ARG A 154 23.55 5.65 1.96
N GLU A 155 24.27 5.95 3.02
CA GLU A 155 24.13 5.33 4.34
C GLU A 155 22.75 5.63 4.97
N ASN A 156 22.33 6.89 4.95
CA ASN A 156 21.00 7.28 5.42
C ASN A 156 19.90 6.55 4.65
N LEU A 157 19.95 6.54 3.32
CA LEU A 157 18.96 5.84 2.49
C LEU A 157 18.97 4.32 2.74
N ALA A 158 20.12 3.73 3.08
CA ALA A 158 20.22 2.32 3.45
C ALA A 158 19.54 2.03 4.79
N GLN A 159 19.74 2.88 5.81
CA GLN A 159 19.05 2.77 7.10
C GLN A 159 17.54 2.92 6.94
N GLN A 160 17.11 3.92 6.18
CA GLN A 160 15.70 4.16 5.88
C GLN A 160 15.07 2.98 5.12
N LYS A 161 15.78 2.39 4.16
CA LYS A 161 15.34 1.18 3.47
C LYS A 161 15.12 0.00 4.43
N GLU A 162 16.09 -0.28 5.31
CA GLU A 162 16.00 -1.42 6.24
C GLU A 162 14.83 -1.24 7.20
N ALA A 163 14.58 -0.02 7.64
CA ALA A 163 13.50 0.26 8.55
C ALA A 163 12.11 0.25 7.86
N VAL A 164 12.01 0.70 6.60
CA VAL A 164 10.81 0.47 5.75
C VAL A 164 10.58 -1.02 5.51
N LEU A 165 11.63 -1.80 5.23
CA LEU A 165 11.53 -3.25 5.04
C LEU A 165 11.09 -3.95 6.33
N THR A 166 11.55 -3.46 7.49
CA THR A 166 11.16 -3.94 8.81
C THR A 166 9.67 -3.65 9.05
N ALA A 167 9.23 -2.42 8.81
CA ALA A 167 7.83 -2.03 8.92
C ALA A 167 6.93 -2.89 8.03
N LEU A 168 7.25 -3.00 6.73
CA LEU A 168 6.51 -3.86 5.79
C LEU A 168 6.49 -5.33 6.22
N SER A 169 7.59 -5.82 6.79
CA SER A 169 7.68 -7.19 7.30
C SER A 169 6.75 -7.44 8.48
N ILE A 170 6.71 -6.51 9.44
CA ILE A 170 5.90 -6.68 10.65
C ILE A 170 4.41 -6.60 10.29
N ALA A 171 4.06 -5.77 9.31
CA ALA A 171 2.69 -5.64 8.79
C ALA A 171 2.26 -6.75 7.82
N GLY A 172 3.14 -7.72 7.50
CA GLY A 172 2.83 -8.78 6.52
C GLY A 172 2.66 -8.28 5.09
N LEU A 173 3.13 -7.07 4.78
CA LEU A 173 2.97 -6.44 3.47
C LEU A 173 4.07 -6.85 2.48
N SER A 174 3.73 -6.83 1.18
CA SER A 174 4.69 -7.16 0.13
C SER A 174 5.86 -6.18 0.09
N ARG A 175 7.08 -6.73 -0.01
CA ARG A 175 8.33 -5.98 -0.12
C ARG A 175 8.74 -5.73 -1.58
N ASP A 176 7.93 -6.16 -2.54
CA ASP A 176 8.31 -6.10 -3.95
C ASP A 176 8.48 -4.66 -4.44
N LEU A 177 7.72 -3.72 -3.86
CA LEU A 177 7.78 -2.29 -4.17
C LEU A 177 9.16 -1.66 -3.85
N VAL A 178 9.85 -2.15 -2.83
CA VAL A 178 11.22 -1.73 -2.50
C VAL A 178 12.23 -2.17 -3.56
N GLN A 179 11.94 -3.27 -4.28
CA GLN A 179 12.77 -3.73 -5.40
C GLN A 179 12.63 -2.83 -6.62
N GLU A 180 11.59 -1.98 -6.63
CA GLU A 180 11.24 -1.09 -7.73
C GLU A 180 11.85 0.30 -7.60
N TRP A 181 12.52 0.57 -6.47
CA TRP A 181 13.08 1.85 -6.13
C TRP A 181 14.10 2.38 -7.16
N THR A 182 13.95 3.64 -7.57
CA THR A 182 14.88 4.36 -8.45
C THR A 182 15.16 5.76 -7.90
N PRO A 183 16.43 6.18 -7.79
CA PRO A 183 16.74 7.53 -7.34
C PRO A 183 16.22 8.56 -8.37
N ALA A 184 15.58 9.62 -7.85
CA ALA A 184 15.11 10.76 -8.63
C ALA A 184 16.28 11.47 -9.35
N ASP A 185 15.96 12.40 -10.25
CA ASP A 185 16.98 13.21 -10.95
C ASP A 185 17.76 14.11 -9.98
N GLU A 186 17.12 14.51 -8.89
CA GLU A 186 17.73 15.20 -7.74
C GLU A 186 18.15 14.22 -6.65
N THR A 187 19.03 14.67 -5.74
CA THR A 187 19.46 13.84 -4.60
C THR A 187 18.24 13.55 -3.71
N PRO A 188 17.78 12.29 -3.60
CA PRO A 188 16.60 11.98 -2.82
C PRO A 188 16.87 12.25 -1.34
N VAL A 189 15.91 12.91 -0.68
CA VAL A 189 15.99 13.32 0.73
C VAL A 189 15.46 12.21 1.63
N SER A 190 14.57 11.37 1.11
CA SER A 190 13.99 10.19 1.74
C SER A 190 14.07 8.96 0.83
N PHE A 191 14.18 7.77 1.42
CA PHE A 191 14.07 6.50 0.70
C PHE A 191 12.72 6.38 -0.02
N LEU A 192 11.67 7.02 0.48
CA LEU A 192 10.34 6.97 -0.15
C LEU A 192 10.29 7.76 -1.48
N ASP A 193 11.18 8.73 -1.68
CA ASP A 193 11.18 9.59 -2.89
C ASP A 193 11.50 8.80 -4.16
N GLY A 194 12.16 7.64 -4.05
CA GLY A 194 12.50 6.80 -5.18
C GLY A 194 11.54 5.63 -5.42
N LEU A 195 10.47 5.48 -4.63
CA LEU A 195 9.50 4.41 -4.79
C LEU A 195 8.42 4.75 -5.84
N PRO A 196 7.89 3.77 -6.59
CA PRO A 196 6.83 4.02 -7.57
C PRO A 196 5.48 4.38 -6.92
N SER A 197 5.02 5.61 -7.16
CA SER A 197 3.67 6.17 -6.91
C SER A 197 3.16 6.33 -5.46
N VAL A 198 2.09 7.13 -5.35
CA VAL A 198 1.49 7.80 -4.17
C VAL A 198 1.29 6.92 -2.93
N ARG A 199 0.93 5.65 -3.09
CA ARG A 199 0.51 4.77 -1.97
C ARG A 199 1.65 4.30 -1.07
N LEU A 200 2.85 4.11 -1.62
CA LEU A 200 4.05 3.83 -0.81
C LEU A 200 4.46 4.99 0.11
N ARG A 201 3.91 6.18 -0.11
CA ARG A 201 4.13 7.33 0.77
C ARG A 201 3.28 7.21 2.03
N GLU A 202 2.09 6.62 1.92
CA GLU A 202 1.13 6.43 3.01
C GLU A 202 1.41 5.14 3.80
N ASP A 203 1.70 4.01 3.15
CA ASP A 203 1.90 2.71 3.82
C ASP A 203 2.89 2.75 5.01
N PRO A 204 4.09 3.36 4.90
CA PRO A 204 5.04 3.39 6.02
C PRO A 204 4.53 4.23 7.18
N MET A 205 3.76 5.28 6.90
CA MET A 205 3.18 6.15 7.92
C MET A 205 2.08 5.42 8.68
N VAL A 206 1.20 4.76 7.95
CA VAL A 206 0.11 3.92 8.45
C VAL A 206 0.66 2.79 9.33
N VAL A 207 1.71 2.11 8.89
CA VAL A 207 2.32 1.00 9.62
C VAL A 207 3.05 1.48 10.88
N ASN A 208 3.71 2.63 10.84
CA ASN A 208 4.29 3.23 12.04
C ASN A 208 3.21 3.50 13.10
N ASP A 209 2.09 4.08 12.67
CA ASP A 209 1.01 4.47 13.57
C ASP A 209 0.15 3.30 14.04
N LEU A 210 0.19 2.16 13.34
CA LEU A 210 -0.36 0.90 13.80
C LEU A 210 0.38 0.36 15.04
N GLN A 211 1.66 0.68 15.19
CA GLN A 211 2.54 0.10 16.22
C GLN A 211 2.89 1.06 17.35
N ASN A 212 2.72 2.35 17.13
CA ASN A 212 3.07 3.39 18.08
C ASN A 212 1.82 4.18 18.49
N LEU A 213 1.48 4.16 19.78
CA LEU A 213 0.40 4.97 20.33
C LEU A 213 0.88 5.66 21.62
N PRO A 214 1.09 6.99 21.61
CA PRO A 214 1.63 7.72 22.76
C PRO A 214 0.80 7.55 24.02
N GLY A 215 1.44 7.15 25.13
CA GLY A 215 0.77 6.93 26.42
C GLY A 215 0.07 5.57 26.56
N PHE A 216 0.30 4.66 25.60
CA PHE A 216 -0.21 3.30 25.61
C PHE A 216 0.90 2.29 25.32
N GLU A 217 0.78 1.10 25.89
CA GLU A 217 1.66 -0.04 25.61
C GLU A 217 0.92 -1.09 24.77
N VAL A 218 1.66 -1.75 23.88
CA VAL A 218 1.11 -2.86 23.08
C VAL A 218 0.98 -4.09 23.97
N VAL A 219 -0.25 -4.52 24.22
CA VAL A 219 -0.53 -5.72 25.03
C VAL A 219 -0.78 -6.96 24.17
N LYS A 220 -1.16 -6.77 22.90
CA LYS A 220 -1.41 -7.89 21.97
C LYS A 220 -1.27 -7.47 20.51
N THR A 221 -0.76 -8.33 19.66
CA THR A 221 -0.76 -8.16 18.20
C THR A 221 -1.41 -9.35 17.51
N TYR A 222 -1.97 -9.10 16.34
CA TYR A 222 -2.66 -10.09 15.51
C TYR A 222 -2.00 -10.20 14.12
N PRO A 223 -1.96 -11.41 13.54
CA PRO A 223 -1.28 -11.67 12.26
C PRO A 223 -1.93 -10.99 11.04
N TYR A 224 -3.18 -10.52 11.17
CA TYR A 224 -3.90 -9.80 10.12
C TYR A 224 -3.75 -8.26 10.21
N GLY A 225 -2.72 -7.78 10.90
CA GLY A 225 -2.42 -6.34 10.97
C GLY A 225 -3.29 -5.58 11.97
N ALA A 226 -3.48 -6.12 13.17
CA ALA A 226 -4.11 -5.40 14.28
C ALA A 226 -3.27 -5.46 15.55
N ALA A 227 -3.33 -4.40 16.35
CA ALA A 227 -2.64 -4.29 17.63
C ALA A 227 -3.59 -3.75 18.70
N VAL A 228 -3.49 -4.30 19.91
CA VAL A 228 -4.24 -3.86 21.08
C VAL A 228 -3.30 -3.12 22.00
N PHE A 229 -3.72 -1.92 22.36
CA PHE A 229 -3.01 -0.97 23.20
C PHE A 229 -3.76 -0.79 24.51
N GLU A 230 -3.03 -0.64 25.60
CA GLU A 230 -3.57 -0.37 26.92
C GLU A 230 -2.80 0.77 27.57
N SER A 231 -3.52 1.74 28.14
CA SER A 231 -2.89 2.81 28.91
C SER A 231 -2.71 2.37 30.35
N GLU A 232 -1.47 2.38 30.86
CA GLU A 232 -1.24 2.13 32.29
C GLU A 232 -1.90 3.20 33.18
N ALA A 233 -2.00 4.44 32.70
CA ALA A 233 -2.50 5.57 33.49
C ALA A 233 -4.04 5.58 33.62
N THR A 234 -4.76 5.13 32.59
CA THR A 234 -6.23 5.22 32.52
C THR A 234 -6.93 3.88 32.36
N SER A 235 -6.18 2.79 32.15
CA SER A 235 -6.70 1.45 31.80
C SER A 235 -7.60 1.43 30.55
N GLU A 236 -7.52 2.47 29.71
CA GLU A 236 -8.23 2.54 28.43
C GLU A 236 -7.61 1.52 27.45
N ARG A 237 -8.46 0.74 26.77
CA ARG A 237 -8.04 -0.24 25.76
C ARG A 237 -8.47 0.17 24.36
N LEU A 238 -7.49 0.25 23.47
CA LEU A 238 -7.65 0.65 22.07
C LEU A 238 -7.15 -0.46 21.15
N THR A 239 -8.00 -0.97 20.28
CA THR A 239 -7.60 -1.87 19.20
C THR A 239 -7.42 -1.06 17.92
N VAL A 240 -6.22 -1.07 17.34
CA VAL A 240 -5.89 -0.46 16.05
C VAL A 240 -5.83 -1.55 15.00
N ILE A 241 -6.54 -1.36 13.89
CA ILE A 241 -6.69 -2.32 12.80
C ILE A 241 -6.21 -1.64 11.51
N LEU A 242 -5.30 -2.30 10.81
CA LEU A 242 -4.93 -1.94 9.45
C LEU A 242 -6.08 -2.26 8.50
N ALA A 243 -6.58 -1.26 7.78
CA ALA A 243 -7.58 -1.42 6.73
C ALA A 243 -6.97 -1.36 5.32
N ASN A 244 -5.82 -0.67 5.17
CA ASN A 244 -5.09 -0.48 3.91
C ASN A 244 -4.73 -1.81 3.20
N ARG A 245 -4.97 -1.87 1.89
CA ARG A 245 -4.81 -3.03 0.99
C ARG A 245 -5.59 -4.28 1.35
N LEU A 246 -6.57 -4.15 2.24
CA LEU A 246 -7.50 -5.20 2.59
C LEU A 246 -8.88 -4.82 2.04
N PRO A 247 -9.79 -5.80 1.88
CA PRO A 247 -11.16 -5.49 1.47
C PRO A 247 -11.89 -4.50 2.41
N LEU A 248 -11.31 -4.19 3.58
CA LEU A 248 -11.77 -3.12 4.48
C LEU A 248 -11.56 -1.71 3.92
N GLU A 249 -10.46 -1.42 3.22
CA GLU A 249 -10.22 -0.11 2.59
C GLU A 249 -11.23 0.13 1.46
N GLU A 250 -11.53 -0.89 0.67
CA GLU A 250 -12.54 -0.83 -0.39
C GLU A 250 -13.96 -0.61 0.15
N GLN A 251 -14.22 -0.96 1.41
CA GLN A 251 -15.51 -0.75 2.07
C GLN A 251 -15.61 0.58 2.81
N THR A 252 -14.55 0.96 3.52
CA THR A 252 -14.57 2.12 4.43
C THR A 252 -13.98 3.38 3.82
N GLY A 253 -13.11 3.24 2.82
CA GLY A 253 -12.30 4.33 2.28
C GLY A 253 -11.21 4.82 3.24
N THR A 254 -10.76 3.99 4.18
CA THR A 254 -9.78 4.37 5.23
C THR A 254 -8.61 3.40 5.34
N ASP A 255 -7.48 3.91 5.85
CA ASP A 255 -6.25 3.13 6.01
C ASP A 255 -6.12 2.48 7.40
N LEU A 256 -6.57 3.17 8.46
CA LEU A 256 -6.57 2.69 9.85
C LEU A 256 -7.93 2.81 10.50
N ILE A 257 -8.26 1.83 11.33
CA ILE A 257 -9.45 1.82 12.16
C ILE A 257 -9.02 1.70 13.63
N TYR A 258 -9.45 2.64 14.45
CA TYR A 258 -9.31 2.63 15.90
C TYR A 258 -10.62 2.16 16.52
N PHE A 259 -10.54 1.22 17.45
CA PHE A 259 -11.68 0.72 18.21
C PHE A 259 -11.44 0.91 19.70
N ASN A 260 -12.26 1.74 20.33
CA ASN A 260 -12.34 1.89 21.77
C ASN A 260 -13.21 0.76 22.35
N GLU A 261 -12.57 -0.16 23.08
CA GLU A 261 -13.26 -1.33 23.62
C GLU A 261 -14.23 -0.97 24.76
N THR A 262 -13.86 0.02 25.58
CA THR A 262 -14.63 0.44 26.76
C THR A 262 -15.95 1.09 26.38
N TYR A 263 -15.93 2.02 25.43
CA TYR A 263 -17.09 2.80 25.00
C TYR A 263 -17.67 2.33 23.67
N GLN A 264 -17.15 1.22 23.14
CA GLN A 264 -17.56 0.61 21.88
C GLN A 264 -17.63 1.65 20.75
N SER A 265 -16.51 2.35 20.49
CA SER A 265 -16.44 3.44 19.51
C SER A 265 -15.44 3.13 18.41
N PHE A 266 -15.83 3.27 17.16
CA PHE A 266 -14.92 3.27 16.02
C PHE A 266 -14.59 4.69 15.57
N VAL A 267 -13.32 4.88 15.25
CA VAL A 267 -12.79 6.04 14.54
C VAL A 267 -11.94 5.53 13.38
N MET A 268 -12.13 6.07 12.20
CA MET A 268 -11.51 5.57 10.96
C MET A 268 -10.75 6.71 10.30
N VAL A 269 -9.51 6.45 9.90
CA VAL A 269 -8.56 7.47 9.45
C VAL A 269 -8.01 7.12 8.09
N GLN A 270 -8.18 8.02 7.12
CA GLN A 270 -7.49 7.97 5.85
C GLN A 270 -6.26 8.89 5.89
N TYR A 271 -5.10 8.33 5.57
CA TYR A 271 -3.82 9.03 5.52
C TYR A 271 -3.61 9.61 4.12
N LYS A 272 -3.00 10.79 4.07
CA LYS A 272 -2.49 11.39 2.83
C LYS A 272 -1.13 12.03 3.07
N ALA A 273 -0.21 11.75 2.15
CA ALA A 273 1.12 12.34 2.17
C ALA A 273 1.11 13.75 1.54
N MET A 274 1.76 14.70 2.20
CA MET A 274 2.00 16.06 1.71
C MET A 274 3.38 16.13 1.06
N GLU A 275 3.45 16.89 -0.04
CA GLU A 275 4.66 17.11 -0.82
C GLU A 275 5.48 18.27 -0.25
N ARG A 276 6.80 18.13 -0.24
CA ARG A 276 7.68 19.23 0.13
C ARG A 276 7.86 20.15 -1.07
N GLU A 277 7.53 21.42 -0.91
CA GLU A 277 7.72 22.46 -1.92
C GLU A 277 8.63 23.56 -1.41
N ASP A 278 9.65 23.91 -2.19
CA ASP A 278 10.54 25.01 -1.86
C ASP A 278 9.82 26.35 -2.01
N ARG A 279 9.92 27.18 -0.97
CA ARG A 279 9.43 28.57 -1.00
C ARG A 279 10.55 29.50 -1.49
N ARG A 280 10.17 30.60 -2.14
CA ARG A 280 11.13 31.65 -2.55
C ARG A 280 11.81 32.30 -1.35
N ASP A 281 11.05 32.47 -0.27
CA ASP A 281 11.51 33.00 1.01
C ASP A 281 11.04 32.05 2.13
N GLY A 282 11.97 31.63 3.00
CA GLY A 282 11.70 30.76 4.15
C GLY A 282 11.94 29.26 3.91
N PRO A 283 11.70 28.43 4.94
CA PRO A 283 11.87 26.97 4.83
C PRO A 283 10.84 26.38 3.88
N ALA A 284 11.18 25.24 3.29
CA ALA A 284 10.26 24.48 2.44
C ALA A 284 8.97 24.13 3.19
N GLU A 285 7.86 24.11 2.46
CA GLU A 285 6.52 23.90 2.98
C GLU A 285 5.98 22.53 2.60
N ALA A 286 5.22 21.90 3.50
CA ALA A 286 4.45 20.72 3.20
C ALA A 286 3.10 21.12 2.57
N VAL A 287 2.83 20.60 1.37
CA VAL A 287 1.70 20.98 0.53
C VAL A 287 0.94 19.74 0.05
N TYR A 288 -0.37 19.73 0.29
CA TYR A 288 -1.29 18.78 -0.34
C TYR A 288 -2.07 19.47 -1.45
N ARG A 289 -2.07 18.94 -2.67
CA ARG A 289 -2.70 19.58 -3.84
C ARG A 289 -4.06 18.99 -4.17
N LEU A 290 -4.98 19.85 -4.59
CA LEU A 290 -6.33 19.50 -5.00
C LEU A 290 -6.61 19.97 -6.46
N PRO A 291 -7.53 19.30 -7.18
CA PRO A 291 -8.32 18.14 -6.77
C PRO A 291 -7.51 16.84 -6.79
N ASN A 292 -7.92 15.87 -5.98
CA ASN A 292 -7.36 14.52 -5.99
C ASN A 292 -8.49 13.49 -6.25
N ALA A 293 -8.48 12.86 -7.42
CA ALA A 293 -9.53 11.93 -7.83
C ALA A 293 -9.61 10.69 -6.92
N GLN A 294 -8.47 10.17 -6.46
CA GLN A 294 -8.45 9.02 -5.55
C GLN A 294 -9.04 9.39 -4.18
N LEU A 295 -8.67 10.54 -3.63
CA LEU A 295 -9.24 11.01 -2.35
C LEU A 295 -10.75 11.24 -2.47
N LYS A 296 -11.23 11.72 -3.63
CA LYS A 296 -12.66 11.88 -3.87
C LYS A 296 -13.39 10.53 -3.79
N GLU A 297 -12.88 9.50 -4.45
CA GLU A 297 -13.47 8.15 -4.37
C GLU A 297 -13.46 7.58 -2.95
N GLU A 298 -12.40 7.84 -2.17
CA GLU A 298 -12.31 7.45 -0.76
C GLU A 298 -13.38 8.17 0.08
N ILE A 299 -13.55 9.48 -0.10
CA ILE A 299 -14.58 10.27 0.59
C ILE A 299 -16.00 9.80 0.20
N ASP A 300 -16.24 9.48 -1.08
CA ASP A 300 -17.53 8.96 -1.53
C ASP A 300 -17.88 7.61 -0.84
N ARG A 301 -16.87 6.76 -0.57
CA ARG A 301 -17.04 5.55 0.25
C ARG A 301 -17.36 5.89 1.70
N MET A 302 -16.63 6.81 2.32
CA MET A 302 -16.90 7.27 3.70
C MET A 302 -18.34 7.80 3.83
N ASP A 303 -18.83 8.56 2.85
CA ASP A 303 -20.19 9.10 2.83
C ASP A 303 -21.26 8.02 2.72
N THR A 304 -20.97 6.95 1.97
CA THR A 304 -21.83 5.77 1.90
C THR A 304 -21.94 5.09 3.27
N VAL A 305 -20.80 4.88 3.94
CA VAL A 305 -20.79 4.32 5.30
C VAL A 305 -21.52 5.22 6.28
N LEU A 306 -21.25 6.53 6.26
CA LEU A 306 -21.88 7.50 7.15
C LEU A 306 -23.40 7.52 6.98
N SER A 307 -23.88 7.41 5.73
CA SER A 307 -25.31 7.35 5.43
C SER A 307 -25.96 6.10 6.02
N ALA A 308 -25.26 4.96 5.99
CA ALA A 308 -25.71 3.75 6.67
C ALA A 308 -25.76 3.99 8.19
N LEU A 309 -24.67 4.47 8.81
CA LEU A 309 -24.61 4.69 10.26
C LEU A 309 -25.71 5.63 10.79
N LYS A 310 -26.09 6.64 10.02
CA LYS A 310 -27.21 7.55 10.35
C LYS A 310 -28.58 6.86 10.43
N ALA A 311 -28.74 5.68 9.82
CA ALA A 311 -29.97 4.88 9.92
C ALA A 311 -30.07 4.08 11.24
N CYS A 312 -29.02 4.07 12.06
CA CYS A 312 -29.04 3.41 13.36
C CYS A 312 -29.93 4.17 14.37
N ALA A 313 -30.40 3.45 15.38
CA ALA A 313 -31.16 4.06 16.47
C ALA A 313 -30.29 5.10 17.21
N PRO A 314 -30.87 6.26 17.59
CA PRO A 314 -30.15 7.30 18.29
C PRO A 314 -29.66 6.79 19.65
N ASN A 315 -28.51 7.32 20.08
CA ASN A 315 -27.98 6.97 21.39
C ASN A 315 -28.84 7.56 22.52
N THR A 316 -29.18 6.74 23.50
CA THR A 316 -29.94 7.14 24.70
C THR A 316 -29.12 7.00 25.99
N GLY A 317 -27.94 6.37 25.94
CA GLY A 317 -27.10 6.11 27.09
C GLY A 317 -25.93 7.09 27.23
N ILE A 318 -25.55 7.42 28.46
CA ILE A 318 -24.43 8.35 28.73
C ILE A 318 -23.12 7.86 28.10
N GLY A 319 -22.83 6.56 28.16
CA GLY A 319 -21.60 5.97 27.60
C GLY A 319 -21.49 6.05 26.08
N GLY A 320 -22.61 6.27 25.38
CA GLY A 320 -22.63 6.47 23.93
C GLY A 320 -22.58 7.93 23.49
N PHE A 321 -22.47 8.89 24.43
CA PHE A 321 -22.39 10.30 24.08
C PHE A 321 -21.13 10.59 23.25
N ARG A 322 -21.28 11.41 22.20
CA ARG A 322 -20.21 11.88 21.33
C ARG A 322 -20.39 13.37 21.05
N LEU A 323 -19.28 14.10 20.98
CA LEU A 323 -19.24 15.45 20.42
C LEU A 323 -19.57 15.43 18.93
N THR A 324 -19.14 14.37 18.23
CA THR A 324 -19.54 14.06 16.86
C THR A 324 -19.62 12.56 16.66
N GLU A 325 -20.71 12.10 16.04
CA GLU A 325 -20.92 10.70 15.67
C GLU A 325 -20.25 10.34 14.32
N ASN A 326 -19.73 11.32 13.59
CA ASN A 326 -18.99 11.05 12.36
C ASN A 326 -17.61 10.45 12.70
N PRO A 327 -17.33 9.19 12.32
CA PRO A 327 -16.11 8.52 12.72
C PRO A 327 -14.91 8.82 11.82
N PHE A 328 -15.09 9.56 10.73
CA PHE A 328 -14.06 9.71 9.70
C PHE A 328 -13.16 10.91 9.91
N PHE A 329 -11.86 10.67 9.78
CA PHE A 329 -10.82 11.69 9.79
C PHE A 329 -9.89 11.51 8.59
N LEU A 330 -9.35 12.62 8.10
CA LEU A 330 -8.19 12.63 7.22
C LEU A 330 -6.95 13.01 8.03
N LYS A 331 -5.86 12.27 7.86
CA LYS A 331 -4.55 12.64 8.41
C LYS A 331 -3.62 13.08 7.29
N LEU A 332 -3.35 14.39 7.20
CA LEU A 332 -2.31 14.88 6.29
C LEU A 332 -0.98 14.88 7.03
N CYS A 333 0.02 14.18 6.49
CA CYS A 333 1.36 14.21 7.07
C CYS A 333 2.36 14.65 6.02
N SER A 334 3.33 15.47 6.43
CA SER A 334 4.54 15.71 5.63
C SER A 334 5.17 14.35 5.31
N ARG A 335 5.66 14.17 4.08
CA ARG A 335 6.43 12.97 3.76
C ARG A 335 7.49 12.75 4.84
N LEU A 336 7.47 11.56 5.43
CA LEU A 336 8.48 11.14 6.39
C LEU A 336 9.86 11.29 5.76
N VAL A 337 10.69 12.14 6.37
CA VAL A 337 12.11 11.85 6.46
C VAL A 337 12.20 10.71 7.45
N PHE A 338 12.28 9.50 6.93
CA PHE A 338 12.27 8.31 7.76
C PHE A 338 13.41 8.42 8.80
N ASN A 339 13.04 8.56 10.08
CA ASN A 339 13.95 8.69 11.20
C ASN A 339 13.75 7.45 12.10
N PRO A 340 14.66 6.46 12.05
CA PRO A 340 14.52 5.22 12.82
C PRO A 340 14.56 5.42 14.34
N ASP A 341 15.01 6.58 14.81
CA ASP A 341 15.09 6.93 16.23
C ASP A 341 13.84 7.66 16.75
N ASP A 342 12.87 7.98 15.88
CA ASP A 342 11.61 8.61 16.25
C ASP A 342 10.54 7.53 16.47
N VAL A 343 10.20 7.29 17.73
CA VAL A 343 9.29 6.21 18.18
C VAL A 343 7.83 6.68 18.35
N GLY A 344 7.50 7.89 17.92
CA GLY A 344 6.15 8.46 18.02
C GLY A 344 5.23 8.13 16.84
N LEU A 345 3.95 8.51 16.96
CA LEU A 345 3.05 8.62 15.80
C LEU A 345 3.67 9.58 14.77
N VAL A 346 3.45 9.32 13.49
CA VAL A 346 3.89 10.20 12.40
C VAL A 346 3.29 11.59 12.64
N PRO A 347 4.10 12.65 12.73
CA PRO A 347 3.59 14.00 12.87
C PRO A 347 2.67 14.37 11.71
N GLY A 348 1.47 14.82 12.02
CA GLY A 348 0.46 15.15 11.03
C GLY A 348 -0.67 15.99 11.59
N MET A 349 -1.48 16.54 10.69
CA MET A 349 -2.75 17.18 11.02
C MET A 349 -3.89 16.19 10.83
N TYR A 350 -4.69 15.97 11.88
CA TYR A 350 -5.95 15.26 11.80
C TYR A 350 -7.09 16.24 11.58
N LEU A 351 -7.89 15.97 10.54
CA LEU A 351 -9.01 16.79 10.10
C LEU A 351 -10.28 15.93 10.11
N PRO A 352 -11.30 16.26 10.94
CA PRO A 352 -12.60 15.59 10.84
C PRO A 352 -13.16 15.71 9.42
N LEU A 353 -13.84 14.67 8.92
CA LEU A 353 -14.36 14.67 7.55
C LEU A 353 -15.33 15.85 7.28
N ASP A 354 -16.18 16.19 8.24
CA ASP A 354 -17.09 17.34 8.09
C ASP A 354 -16.32 18.66 7.98
N TYR A 355 -15.20 18.80 8.70
CA TYR A 355 -14.33 19.96 8.59
C TYR A 355 -13.60 20.00 7.25
N TRP A 356 -13.12 18.85 6.77
CA TRP A 356 -12.47 18.74 5.46
C TRP A 356 -13.36 19.26 4.34
N LYS A 357 -14.65 18.88 4.32
CA LYS A 357 -15.59 19.33 3.28
C LYS A 357 -15.78 20.84 3.24
N LEU A 358 -15.72 21.49 4.41
CA LEU A 358 -15.72 22.95 4.50
C LEU A 358 -14.39 23.54 4.00
N LEU A 359 -13.27 22.97 4.44
CA LEU A 359 -11.92 23.42 4.07
C LEU A 359 -11.67 23.31 2.55
N GLU A 360 -12.14 22.25 1.91
CA GLU A 360 -12.02 22.04 0.46
C GLU A 360 -12.76 23.12 -0.35
N SER A 361 -13.78 23.74 0.25
CA SER A 361 -14.56 24.82 -0.37
C SER A 361 -14.08 26.22 0.05
N ASP A 362 -13.08 26.32 0.92
CA ASP A 362 -12.61 27.58 1.48
C ASP A 362 -11.78 28.37 0.46
N PRO A 363 -12.05 29.67 0.23
CA PRO A 363 -11.27 30.47 -0.72
C PRO A 363 -9.80 30.63 -0.30
N GLY A 364 -9.48 30.46 0.98
CA GLY A 364 -8.13 30.54 1.55
C GLY A 364 -7.20 29.40 1.14
N ILE A 365 -7.72 28.29 0.59
CA ILE A 365 -6.89 27.22 0.03
C ILE A 365 -6.46 27.48 -1.42
N GLN A 366 -6.91 28.59 -2.04
CA GLN A 366 -6.48 28.97 -3.37
C GLN A 366 -5.05 29.53 -3.37
N GLY A 367 -4.17 28.90 -4.14
CA GLY A 367 -2.79 29.33 -4.30
C GLY A 367 -2.61 30.51 -5.27
N PRO A 368 -1.43 31.17 -5.29
CA PRO A 368 -1.17 32.36 -6.13
C PRO A 368 -1.31 32.14 -7.64
N LYS A 369 -1.28 30.88 -8.10
CA LYS A 369 -1.44 30.50 -9.51
C LYS A 369 -2.83 29.91 -9.80
N GLY A 370 -3.81 30.10 -8.91
CA GLY A 370 -5.19 29.64 -9.07
C GLY A 370 -5.44 28.17 -8.73
N GLY A 371 -4.40 27.35 -8.52
CA GLY A 371 -4.55 25.96 -8.07
C GLY A 371 -4.85 25.86 -6.56
N LEU A 372 -5.59 24.83 -6.16
CA LEU A 372 -5.96 24.60 -4.77
C LEU A 372 -4.88 23.80 -4.03
N ARG A 373 -4.56 24.23 -2.79
CA ARG A 373 -3.60 23.54 -1.93
C ARG A 373 -3.93 23.69 -0.45
N ILE A 374 -3.65 22.65 0.33
CA ILE A 374 -3.75 22.66 1.78
C ILE A 374 -2.35 22.55 2.37
N THR A 375 -2.07 23.39 3.36
CA THR A 375 -0.82 23.51 4.09
C THR A 375 -1.13 23.75 5.56
N TYR A 376 -0.13 23.63 6.46
CA TYR A 376 -0.36 23.87 7.89
C TYR A 376 -0.85 25.30 8.16
N ASP A 377 -0.41 26.27 7.36
CA ASP A 377 -0.74 27.69 7.54
C ASP A 377 -2.19 27.99 7.13
N ASN A 378 -2.69 27.36 6.05
CA ASN A 378 -4.03 27.65 5.52
C ASN A 378 -5.11 26.66 5.95
N ALA A 379 -4.76 25.54 6.58
CA ALA A 379 -5.71 24.61 7.17
C ALA A 379 -6.46 25.20 8.37
N GLN A 380 -6.05 26.37 8.88
CA GLN A 380 -6.57 27.11 10.04
C GLN A 380 -6.50 26.34 11.37
N ARG A 381 -7.27 25.26 11.52
CA ARG A 381 -7.36 24.44 12.72
C ARG A 381 -7.22 22.96 12.36
N HIS A 382 -6.56 22.21 13.23
CA HIS A 382 -6.42 20.77 13.13
C HIS A 382 -6.18 20.16 14.51
N PHE A 383 -6.36 18.85 14.63
CA PHE A 383 -5.86 18.11 15.78
C PHE A 383 -4.44 17.63 15.49
N ASP A 384 -3.54 17.78 16.47
CA ASP A 384 -2.27 17.07 16.46
C ASP A 384 -2.45 15.63 16.96
N ASN A 385 -1.36 14.84 16.96
CA ASN A 385 -1.37 13.45 17.40
C ASN A 385 -1.90 13.29 18.84
N THR A 386 -1.53 14.20 19.75
CA THR A 386 -1.89 14.13 21.17
C THR A 386 -3.37 14.45 21.37
N ALA A 387 -3.85 15.52 20.74
CA ALA A 387 -5.24 15.95 20.82
C ALA A 387 -6.16 14.92 20.17
N PHE A 388 -5.79 14.36 19.02
CA PHE A 388 -6.51 13.26 18.37
C PHE A 388 -6.58 12.03 19.27
N THR A 389 -5.44 11.55 19.78
CA THR A 389 -5.40 10.37 20.66
C THR A 389 -6.28 10.56 21.89
N THR A 390 -6.26 11.75 22.49
CA THR A 390 -7.09 12.08 23.67
C THR A 390 -8.59 11.98 23.40
N VAL A 391 -9.06 12.47 22.25
CA VAL A 391 -10.51 12.41 21.93
C VAL A 391 -10.95 11.01 21.52
N VAL A 392 -10.06 10.22 20.92
CA VAL A 392 -10.33 8.82 20.53
C VAL A 392 -10.30 7.87 21.73
N SER A 393 -9.30 8.01 22.62
CA SER A 393 -9.12 7.10 23.77
C SER A 393 -10.23 7.20 24.82
N LYS A 394 -10.87 8.37 24.89
CA LYS A 394 -12.04 8.62 25.74
C LYS A 394 -13.36 8.53 25.00
N ALA A 395 -13.32 8.14 23.72
CA ALA A 395 -14.49 8.06 22.84
C ALA A 395 -15.38 9.32 22.87
N TRP A 396 -14.76 10.51 22.91
CA TRP A 396 -15.49 11.77 22.73
C TRP A 396 -15.97 11.96 21.29
N VAL A 397 -15.34 11.26 20.35
CA VAL A 397 -15.67 11.25 18.92
C VAL A 397 -15.77 9.80 18.42
N GLY A 398 -16.41 9.62 17.28
CA GLY A 398 -16.56 8.31 16.66
C GLY A 398 -17.98 7.75 16.80
N THR A 399 -18.14 6.49 16.42
CA THR A 399 -19.46 5.85 16.42
C THR A 399 -20.02 5.66 17.82
N THR A 400 -21.34 5.67 17.91
CA THR A 400 -22.08 5.21 19.10
C THR A 400 -22.05 3.68 19.18
N PRO A 401 -22.39 3.07 20.34
CA PRO A 401 -22.43 1.61 20.47
C PRO A 401 -23.35 0.91 19.45
N SER A 402 -24.51 1.50 19.13
CA SER A 402 -25.45 0.94 18.15
C SER A 402 -24.86 0.94 16.74
N GLN A 403 -24.20 2.04 16.35
CA GLN A 403 -23.46 2.17 15.09
C GLN A 403 -22.26 1.21 15.04
N SER A 404 -21.51 1.07 16.14
CA SER A 404 -20.38 0.16 16.23
C SER A 404 -20.77 -1.29 16.03
N GLN A 405 -21.94 -1.72 16.50
CA GLN A 405 -22.40 -3.10 16.29
C GLN A 405 -22.50 -3.44 14.80
N VAL A 406 -23.02 -2.52 13.99
CA VAL A 406 -23.10 -2.68 12.53
C VAL A 406 -21.72 -2.82 11.90
N LEU A 407 -20.78 -1.98 12.31
CA LEU A 407 -19.40 -2.02 11.80
C LEU A 407 -18.65 -3.27 12.26
N GLN A 408 -18.84 -3.72 13.49
CA GLN A 408 -18.18 -4.93 14.01
C GLN A 408 -18.50 -6.16 13.17
N ASP A 409 -19.76 -6.34 12.78
CA ASP A 409 -20.18 -7.50 12.00
C ASP A 409 -19.51 -7.49 10.62
N VAL A 410 -19.43 -6.31 9.99
CA VAL A 410 -18.79 -6.14 8.67
C VAL A 410 -17.27 -6.28 8.74
N ILE A 411 -16.64 -5.67 9.75
CA ILE A 411 -15.19 -5.76 9.95
C ILE A 411 -14.79 -7.20 10.24
N ARG A 412 -15.51 -7.89 11.13
CA ARG A 412 -15.25 -9.30 11.45
C ARG A 412 -15.41 -10.19 10.23
N ALA A 413 -16.52 -10.08 9.51
CA ALA A 413 -16.76 -10.90 8.33
C ALA A 413 -15.70 -10.67 7.24
N THR A 414 -15.23 -9.42 7.08
CA THR A 414 -14.17 -9.09 6.13
C THR A 414 -12.82 -9.69 6.55
N LEU A 415 -12.48 -9.63 7.84
CA LEU A 415 -11.26 -10.22 8.40
C LEU A 415 -11.26 -11.75 8.31
N GLU A 416 -12.40 -12.41 8.54
CA GLU A 416 -12.53 -13.88 8.51
C GLU A 416 -12.52 -14.44 7.08
N THR A 417 -13.18 -13.77 6.14
CA THR A 417 -13.35 -14.26 4.77
C THR A 417 -12.26 -13.79 3.80
N GLY A 418 -11.51 -12.74 4.17
CA GLY A 418 -10.57 -12.07 3.28
C GLY A 418 -11.24 -11.41 2.07
N LYS A 419 -12.57 -11.18 2.10
CA LYS A 419 -13.37 -10.59 1.02
C LYS A 419 -14.20 -9.42 1.53
N ALA A 420 -14.43 -8.44 0.67
CA ALA A 420 -15.22 -7.26 1.01
C ALA A 420 -16.68 -7.64 1.26
N VAL A 421 -17.19 -7.35 2.47
CA VAL A 421 -18.60 -7.53 2.83
C VAL A 421 -19.26 -6.16 2.85
N ALA A 422 -20.32 -5.97 2.07
CA ALA A 422 -21.03 -4.69 1.99
C ALA A 422 -21.70 -4.32 3.32
N ILE A 423 -21.55 -3.07 3.76
CA ILE A 423 -22.30 -2.52 4.89
C ILE A 423 -23.76 -2.33 4.45
N ALA A 424 -24.63 -3.28 4.81
CA ALA A 424 -26.07 -3.22 4.52
C ALA A 424 -26.86 -3.24 5.84
N ILE A 425 -27.44 -2.09 6.22
CA ILE A 425 -28.36 -2.02 7.36
C ILE A 425 -29.76 -2.31 6.84
N LYS A 426 -30.32 -3.48 7.20
CA LYS A 426 -31.76 -3.70 7.07
C LYS A 426 -32.46 -2.89 8.17
N PRO A 427 -33.37 -1.95 7.83
CA PRO A 427 -34.23 -1.35 8.83
C PRO A 427 -35.02 -2.47 9.51
N LYS A 428 -35.02 -2.50 10.85
CA LYS A 428 -35.92 -3.39 11.59
C LYS A 428 -37.35 -3.04 11.18
N LYS A 429 -38.07 -4.00 10.60
CA LYS A 429 -39.52 -3.90 10.39
C LYS A 429 -40.14 -3.59 11.76
N SER A 430 -40.76 -2.43 11.89
CA SER A 430 -41.62 -2.11 13.02
C SER A 430 -42.69 -3.19 13.10
N THR A 431 -42.68 -3.98 14.17
CA THR A 431 -43.83 -4.78 14.54
C THR A 431 -44.98 -3.83 14.84
N GLU A 432 -45.94 -3.74 13.93
CA GLU A 432 -47.25 -3.17 14.21
C GLU A 432 -47.93 -4.01 15.31
N PRO A 433 -48.69 -3.37 16.21
CA PRO A 433 -49.47 -4.10 17.19
C PRO A 433 -50.62 -4.82 16.47
N ARG A 434 -50.82 -6.10 16.81
CA ARG A 434 -52.07 -6.80 16.48
C ARG A 434 -53.14 -6.29 17.44
N ASP A 435 -54.12 -5.59 16.88
CA ASP A 435 -55.46 -5.49 17.46
C ASP A 435 -56.18 -6.85 17.34
N ASP A 436 -57.10 -7.03 18.28
CA ASP A 436 -58.13 -8.06 18.42
C ASP A 436 -57.68 -9.47 18.86
N ASP A 437 -57.99 -9.79 20.13
CA ASP A 437 -59.20 -10.56 20.40
C ASP A 437 -59.77 -10.22 21.79
N GLN A 438 -61.01 -9.74 21.78
CA GLN A 438 -61.90 -9.65 22.94
C GLN A 438 -62.37 -11.06 23.30
N GLU A 439 -62.11 -11.51 24.53
CA GLU A 439 -62.94 -12.54 25.15
C GLU A 439 -63.62 -11.98 26.41
N VAL A 440 -64.93 -12.02 26.30
CA VAL A 440 -65.98 -11.67 27.24
C VAL A 440 -65.80 -12.37 28.59
N GLU A 441 -65.73 -11.60 29.67
CA GLU A 441 -66.06 -12.08 31.01
C GLU A 441 -67.60 -12.19 31.13
N GLU A 442 -68.11 -13.41 31.26
CA GLU A 442 -69.43 -13.66 31.85
C GLU A 442 -69.27 -14.54 33.10
N GLU A 443 -69.88 -14.06 34.18
CA GLU A 443 -69.94 -14.57 35.54
C GLU A 443 -70.40 -16.03 35.65
N VAL A 444 -69.86 -16.78 36.63
CA VAL A 444 -70.69 -17.46 37.65
C VAL A 444 -69.89 -17.58 38.96
N LEU A 445 -70.29 -16.78 39.95
CA LEU A 445 -70.06 -17.02 41.38
C LEU A 445 -70.81 -18.28 41.83
N ASN A 446 -70.13 -19.15 42.57
CA ASN A 446 -70.77 -20.05 43.53
C ASN A 446 -70.08 -19.88 44.88
N GLU A 447 -70.93 -19.74 45.90
CA GLU A 447 -70.73 -19.56 47.36
C GLU A 447 -70.52 -18.14 47.89
#